data_AF-A0A842IAK9-F1
#
_entry.id   AF-A0A842IAK9-F1
#
_cell.length_a   1.000
_cell.length_b   1.000
_cell.length_c   1.000
_cell.angle_alpha   90.00
_cell.angle_beta   90.00
_cell.angle_gamma   90.00
#
_symmetry.space_group_name_H-M   'P 1'
#
loop_
_entity.id
_entity.type
_entity.pdbx_description
1 polymer ?
#
loop_
_entity_poly.entity_id
_entity_poly.type
_entity_poly.pdbx_seq_one_letter_code
_entity_poly.pdbx_strand_id
1 'polypeptide(L)'
;MTLPDDTRHLPMLLAVGTSYTLFRGEEHLDDILMTGKNYPLPVLCIRFESAFEMGMFIAQAGSQSDNWGINPGIVDRLKRDGHLHEIAYRPGDGSTP
;
A
#
# COMPACT_ATOMS: atom_id res chain seq x y z
N MET A 1 11.33 10.14 -5.36
CA MET A 1 11.46 10.22 -3.89
C MET A 1 11.92 8.86 -3.38
N THR A 2 13.19 8.72 -2.99
CA THR A 2 13.70 7.47 -2.39
C THR A 2 12.96 7.26 -1.07
N LEU A 3 12.16 6.21 -0.99
CA LEU A 3 11.52 5.79 0.26
C LEU A 3 12.62 5.58 1.31
N PRO A 4 12.51 6.15 2.54
CA PRO A 4 13.51 5.97 3.59
C PRO A 4 13.80 4.48 3.82
N ASP A 5 15.05 4.09 4.10
CA ASP A 5 15.47 2.68 4.22
C ASP A 5 14.60 1.89 5.24
N ASP A 6 14.16 2.54 6.32
CA ASP A 6 13.21 2.02 7.33
C ASP A 6 11.84 1.61 6.78
N THR A 7 11.44 2.10 5.60
CA THR A 7 10.12 1.81 5.02
C THR A 7 10.10 0.56 4.13
N ARG A 8 11.26 -0.04 3.85
CA ARG A 8 11.35 -1.22 2.95
C ARG A 8 10.61 -2.44 3.48
N HIS A 9 10.44 -2.52 4.80
CA HIS A 9 9.74 -3.58 5.52
C HIS A 9 8.28 -3.22 5.85
N LEU A 10 7.84 -2.00 5.52
CA LEU A 10 6.48 -1.62 5.81
C LEU A 10 5.51 -2.23 4.80
N PRO A 11 4.32 -2.63 5.26
CA PRO A 11 3.26 -3.06 4.37
C PRO A 11 2.81 -1.90 3.47
N MET A 12 2.59 -2.23 2.20
CA MET A 12 2.27 -1.27 1.16
C MET A 12 0.99 -1.68 0.45
N LEU A 13 0.02 -0.78 0.47
CA LEU A 13 -1.20 -0.84 -0.30
C LEU A 13 -1.08 0.01 -1.55
N LEU A 14 -1.69 -0.45 -2.63
CA LEU A 14 -1.97 0.33 -3.84
C LEU A 14 -3.46 0.62 -3.87
N ALA A 15 -3.82 1.85 -4.24
CA ALA A 15 -5.19 2.30 -4.27
C ALA A 15 -5.54 2.94 -5.61
N VAL A 16 -6.67 2.54 -6.19
CA VAL A 16 -7.29 3.19 -7.36
C VAL A 16 -8.77 3.39 -7.04
N GLY A 17 -9.22 4.64 -6.97
CA GLY A 17 -10.59 4.96 -6.54
C GLY A 17 -10.87 4.44 -5.12
N THR A 18 -11.76 3.45 -5.02
CA THR A 18 -12.15 2.74 -3.77
C THR A 18 -11.57 1.33 -3.67
N SER A 19 -10.79 0.90 -4.65
CA SER A 19 -10.15 -0.42 -4.66
C SER A 19 -8.77 -0.33 -4.02
N TYR A 20 -8.47 -1.30 -3.16
CA TYR A 20 -7.19 -1.39 -2.45
C TYR A 20 -6.59 -2.79 -2.63
N THR A 21 -5.28 -2.84 -2.87
CA THR A 21 -4.54 -4.07 -3.09
C THR A 21 -3.27 -4.07 -2.25
N LEU A 22 -3.00 -5.15 -1.52
CA LEU A 22 -1.71 -5.33 -0.86
C LEU A 22 -0.64 -5.67 -1.90
N PHE A 23 0.43 -4.90 -1.90
CA PHE A 23 1.55 -5.03 -2.83
C PHE A 23 2.84 -5.49 -2.15
N ARG A 24 3.01 -5.20 -0.85
CA ARG A 24 4.12 -5.68 -0.03
C ARG A 24 3.66 -5.83 1.42
N GLY A 25 4.32 -6.71 2.17
CA GLY A 25 4.07 -6.91 3.59
C GLY A 25 3.02 -7.99 3.83
N GLU A 26 3.03 -9.06 3.03
CA GLU A 26 2.12 -10.20 3.21
C GLU A 26 2.33 -10.87 4.57
N GLU A 27 3.55 -10.83 5.10
CA GLU A 27 3.89 -11.26 6.47
C GLU A 27 3.13 -10.48 7.56
N HIS A 28 2.55 -9.33 7.20
CA HIS A 28 1.71 -8.48 8.07
C HIS A 28 0.23 -8.52 7.68
N LEU A 29 -0.17 -9.34 6.71
CA LEU A 29 -1.54 -9.39 6.21
C LEU A 29 -2.52 -9.74 7.34
N ASP A 30 -2.23 -10.78 8.13
CA ASP A 30 -3.10 -11.19 9.24
C ASP A 30 -3.30 -10.04 10.25
N ASP A 31 -2.22 -9.33 10.58
CA ASP A 31 -2.26 -8.18 11.47
C ASP A 31 -3.08 -7.00 10.87
N ILE A 32 -3.01 -6.80 9.56
CA ILE A 32 -3.84 -5.81 8.83
C ILE A 32 -5.31 -6.23 8.89
N LEU A 33 -5.62 -7.51 8.73
CA LEU A 33 -7.00 -8.00 8.72
C LEU A 33 -7.62 -7.98 10.13
N MET A 34 -6.86 -8.31 11.17
CA MET A 34 -7.35 -8.39 12.55
C MET A 34 -7.77 -7.03 13.12
N THR A 35 -8.86 -7.00 13.88
CA THR A 35 -9.40 -5.81 14.59
C THR A 35 -8.78 -5.61 15.98
N GLY A 36 -7.52 -6.02 16.16
CA GLY A 36 -6.79 -6.00 17.43
C GLY A 36 -6.02 -4.71 17.70
N LYS A 37 -5.73 -4.43 18.98
CA LYS A 37 -5.19 -3.15 19.47
C LYS A 37 -3.72 -2.85 19.18
N ASN A 38 -2.96 -3.79 18.63
CA ASN A 38 -1.51 -3.61 18.45
C ASN A 38 -1.13 -3.85 16.99
N TYR A 39 -1.44 -2.88 16.13
CA TYR A 39 -0.76 -2.77 14.85
C TYR A 39 0.36 -1.72 15.00
N PRO A 40 1.61 -2.13 15.28
CA PRO A 40 2.67 -1.20 15.68
C PRO A 40 3.32 -0.47 14.49
N LEU A 41 3.00 -0.86 13.26
CA LEU A 41 3.67 -0.36 12.05
C LEU A 41 2.76 0.58 11.24
N PRO A 42 3.30 1.65 10.65
CA PRO A 42 2.57 2.43 9.67
C PRO A 42 2.37 1.63 8.37
N VAL A 43 1.17 1.66 7.79
CA VAL A 43 0.84 1.11 6.48
C VAL A 43 0.95 2.21 5.44
N LEU A 44 1.77 2.00 4.41
CA LEU A 44 1.89 2.91 3.28
C LEU A 44 0.76 2.63 2.27
N CYS A 45 0.16 3.68 1.72
CA CYS A 45 -0.87 3.56 0.69
C CYS A 45 -0.56 4.49 -0.47
N ILE A 46 -0.18 3.91 -1.61
CA ILE A 46 0.07 4.66 -2.85
C ILE A 46 -1.23 4.78 -3.62
N ARG A 47 -1.71 6.02 -3.82
CA ARG A 47 -2.92 6.34 -4.57
C ARG A 47 -2.59 6.66 -6.02
N PHE A 48 -3.14 5.89 -6.94
CA PHE A 48 -3.02 6.09 -8.38
C PHE A 48 -4.28 6.76 -8.94
N GLU A 49 -4.12 7.54 -10.01
CA GLU A 49 -5.27 8.17 -10.68
C GLU A 49 -6.02 7.15 -11.54
N SER A 50 -5.31 6.13 -12.04
CA SER A 50 -5.90 5.08 -12.87
C SER A 50 -5.32 3.69 -12.61
N ALA A 51 -6.11 2.67 -12.93
CA ALA A 51 -5.65 1.28 -12.91
C ALA A 51 -4.49 1.04 -13.90
N PHE A 52 -4.40 1.84 -14.96
CA PHE A 52 -3.30 1.79 -15.90
C PHE A 52 -1.97 2.20 -15.25
N GLU A 53 -1.94 3.32 -14.52
CA GLU A 53 -0.74 3.75 -13.79
C GLU A 53 -0.32 2.75 -12.72
N MET A 54 -1.29 2.20 -11.99
CA MET A 54 -1.06 1.15 -11.01
C MET A 54 -0.45 -0.10 -11.67
N GLY A 55 -0.98 -0.53 -12.81
CA GLY A 55 -0.44 -1.66 -13.58
C GLY A 55 1.00 -1.41 -14.06
N MET A 56 1.29 -0.21 -14.55
CA MET A 56 2.65 0.19 -14.96
C MET A 56 3.63 0.19 -13.78
N PHE A 57 3.19 0.61 -12.59
CA PHE A 57 3.98 0.56 -11.37
C PHE A 57 4.29 -0.88 -10.95
N ILE A 58 3.28 -1.75 -10.91
CA ILE A 58 3.43 -3.17 -10.56
C ILE A 58 4.39 -3.86 -11.54
N ALA A 59 4.22 -3.63 -12.85
CA ALA A 59 5.06 -4.22 -13.88
C ALA A 59 6.53 -3.79 -13.76
N GLN A 60 6.79 -2.50 -13.45
CA GLN A 60 8.15 -1.99 -13.25
C GLN A 60 8.79 -2.52 -11.98
N ALA A 61 8.02 -2.65 -10.90
CA ALA A 61 8.51 -3.12 -9.61
C ALA A 61 8.84 -4.62 -9.59
N GLY A 62 8.49 -5.37 -10.66
CA GLY A 62 8.85 -6.79 -10.80
C GLY A 62 8.26 -7.71 -9.73
N SER A 63 7.28 -7.22 -8.96
CA SER A 63 6.73 -7.94 -7.82
C SER A 63 5.78 -9.05 -8.29
N GLN A 64 6.09 -10.30 -7.91
CA GLN A 64 5.21 -11.47 -8.03
C GLN A 64 4.29 -11.63 -6.81
N SER A 65 4.01 -10.57 -6.08
CA SER A 65 3.14 -10.64 -4.90
C SER A 65 1.73 -11.06 -5.32
N ASP A 66 1.15 -12.04 -4.62
CA ASP A 66 -0.26 -12.34 -4.69
C ASP A 66 -1.01 -11.04 -4.36
N ASN A 67 -1.68 -10.47 -5.36
CA ASN A 67 -2.35 -9.17 -5.24
C ASN A 67 -3.62 -9.33 -4.40
N TRP A 68 -3.47 -9.36 -3.07
CA TRP A 68 -4.57 -9.49 -2.14
C TRP A 68 -5.46 -8.25 -2.19
N GLY A 69 -6.73 -8.43 -2.58
CA GLY A 69 -7.73 -7.37 -2.47
C GLY A 69 -8.04 -7.07 -1.01
N ILE A 70 -7.88 -5.82 -0.59
CA ILE A 70 -8.16 -5.39 0.78
C ILE A 70 -9.54 -4.73 0.85
N ASN A 71 -10.35 -5.16 1.81
CA ASN A 71 -11.67 -4.59 2.03
C ASN A 71 -11.55 -3.09 2.42
N PRO A 72 -12.31 -2.18 1.77
CA PRO A 72 -12.28 -0.75 2.10
C PRO A 72 -12.53 -0.44 3.58
N GLY A 73 -13.36 -1.22 4.27
CA GLY A 73 -13.62 -1.04 5.70
C GLY A 73 -12.40 -1.27 6.59
N ILE A 74 -11.43 -2.08 6.15
CA ILE A 74 -10.14 -2.26 6.84
C ILE A 74 -9.29 -1.00 6.63
N VAL A 75 -9.28 -0.46 5.42
CA VAL A 75 -8.54 0.77 5.12
C VAL A 75 -9.12 1.96 5.87
N ASP A 76 -10.45 2.07 5.96
CA ASP A 76 -11.12 3.10 6.74
C ASP A 76 -10.77 3.01 8.23
N ARG A 77 -10.66 1.78 8.77
CA ARG A 77 -10.17 1.55 10.14
C ARG A 77 -8.72 2.05 10.29
N LEU A 78 -7.82 1.66 9.40
CA LEU A 78 -6.41 2.10 9.44
C LEU A 78 -6.27 3.62 9.34
N LYS A 79 -7.11 4.27 8.52
CA LYS A 79 -7.19 5.74 8.42
C LYS A 79 -7.63 6.37 9.73
N ARG A 80 -8.76 5.90 10.26
CA ARG A 80 -9.36 6.42 11.50
C ARG A 80 -8.42 6.27 12.69
N ASP A 81 -7.68 5.17 12.73
CA ASP A 81 -6.80 4.82 13.84
C ASP A 81 -5.37 5.42 13.66
N GLY A 82 -5.12 6.16 12.56
CA GLY A 82 -3.86 6.85 12.32
C GLY A 82 -2.70 5.96 11.85
N HIS A 83 -3.01 4.75 11.39
CA HIS A 83 -2.02 3.77 10.92
C HIS A 83 -1.80 3.83 9.40
N LEU A 84 -2.61 4.58 8.64
CA LEU A 84 -2.46 4.69 7.18
C LEU A 84 -1.78 6.00 6.76
N HIS A 85 -0.72 5.89 5.97
CA HIS A 85 -0.06 7.03 5.33
C HIS A 85 -0.30 7.01 3.82
N GLU A 86 -1.12 7.94 3.35
CA GLU A 86 -1.47 8.04 1.93
C GLU A 86 -0.47 8.93 1.16
N ILE A 87 -0.02 8.43 0.01
CA ILE A 87 0.91 9.10 -0.89
C ILE A 87 0.30 9.09 -2.29
N ALA A 88 0.18 10.26 -2.93
CA ALA A 88 -0.27 10.32 -4.31
C ALA A 88 0.85 9.88 -5.25
N TYR A 89 0.55 8.93 -6.14
CA TYR A 89 1.45 8.55 -7.23
C TYR A 89 1.54 9.69 -8.23
N ARG A 90 2.76 10.00 -8.67
CA ARG A 90 3.02 10.98 -9.73
C ARG A 90 3.96 10.38 -10.76
N PRO A 91 3.47 10.05 -11.96
CA PRO A 91 4.35 9.57 -13.03
C PRO A 91 5.30 10.69 -13.45
N GLY A 92 6.61 10.41 -13.50
CA GLY A 92 7.65 11.34 -13.97
C GLY A 92 8.60 11.89 -12.90
N ASP A 93 8.33 11.66 -11.62
CA ASP A 93 9.18 12.13 -10.51
C ASP A 93 10.31 11.12 -10.21
N GLY A 94 11.05 10.70 -11.24
CA GLY A 94 12.28 9.88 -11.17
C GLY A 94 12.23 8.60 -10.32
N SER A 95 11.05 8.17 -9.91
CA SER A 95 10.84 7.06 -8.97
C SER A 95 10.60 5.81 -9.80
N THR A 96 11.65 5.43 -10.54
CA THR A 96 11.88 4.04 -10.92
C THR A 96 12.13 3.26 -9.61
N PRO A 97 11.64 2.02 -9.46
CA PRO A 97 11.88 1.19 -8.28
C PRO A 97 13.37 0.99 -7.97
#